data_AF-A0A7V2W5J8-F1
#
_entry.id   AF-A0A7V2W5J8-F1
#
_cell.length_a   1.000
_cell.length_b   1.000
_cell.length_c   1.000
_cell.angle_alpha   90.00
_cell.angle_beta   90.00
_cell.angle_gamma   90.00
#
_symmetry.space_group_name_H-M   'P 1'
#
loop_
_entity.id
_entity.type
_entity.pdbx_description
1 polymer ?
#
loop_
_entity_poly.entity_id
_entity_poly.type
_entity_poly.pdbx_seq_one_letter_code
_entity_poly.pdbx_strand_id
1 'polypeptide(L)' 'MQDQLKDILERNEKKYVQILRLLHLIEGVNKSIENSREMESTTMLKQYKHLKSQYTKEFLTLLAEFKMPIQLAKAA' A
#
# COMPACT_ATOMS: atom_id res chain seq x y z
N MET A 1 6.88 -33.25 1.79
CA MET A 1 7.08 -32.45 0.56
C MET A 1 5.80 -31.74 0.14
N GLN A 2 4.62 -32.40 0.11
CA GLN A 2 3.34 -31.73 -0.17
C GLN A 2 2.95 -30.67 0.88
N ASP A 3 3.18 -30.93 2.17
CA ASP A 3 2.83 -29.96 3.23
C ASP A 3 3.66 -28.67 3.17
N GLN A 4 4.95 -28.79 2.82
CA GLN A 4 5.83 -27.63 2.65
C GLN A 4 5.44 -26.79 1.44
N LEU A 5 4.97 -27.42 0.36
CA LEU A 5 4.49 -26.70 -0.82
C LEU A 5 3.19 -25.93 -0.51
N LYS A 6 2.29 -26.56 0.25
CA LYS A 6 1.04 -25.94 0.71
C LYS A 6 1.31 -24.73 1.61
N ASP A 7 2.23 -24.84 2.56
CA ASP A 7 2.63 -23.73 3.43
C ASP A 7 3.22 -22.55 2.65
N ILE A 8 4.02 -22.83 1.60
CA ILE A 8 4.58 -21.79 0.73
C ILE A 8 3.47 -21.08 -0.05
N LEU A 9 2.50 -21.83 -0.59
CA LEU A 9 1.37 -21.28 -1.34
C LEU A 9 0.47 -20.42 -0.45
N GLU A 10 0.08 -20.90 0.73
CA GLU A 10 -0.75 -20.15 1.67
C GLU A 10 -0.06 -18.88 2.17
N ARG A 11 1.26 -18.95 2.44
CA ARG A 11 2.05 -17.77 2.78
C ARG A 11 2.06 -16.77 1.64
N ASN A 12 2.21 -17.22 0.40
CA ASN A 12 2.23 -16.33 -0.77
C ASN A 12 0.86 -15.69 -1.02
N GLU A 13 -0.22 -16.43 -0.89
CA GLU A 13 -1.59 -15.90 -1.02
C GLU A 13 -1.88 -14.80 0.00
N LYS A 14 -1.57 -15.04 1.28
CA LYS A 14 -1.72 -14.02 2.34
C LYS A 14 -0.95 -12.74 2.03
N LYS A 15 0.23 -12.86 1.42
CA LYS A 15 1.06 -11.72 1.03
C LYS A 15 0.45 -10.93 -0.12
N TYR A 16 -0.01 -11.62 -1.18
CA TYR A 16 -0.70 -10.94 -2.28
C TYR A 16 -1.94 -10.19 -1.80
N VAL A 17 -2.71 -10.78 -0.90
CA VAL A 17 -3.86 -10.13 -0.26
C VAL A 17 -3.43 -8.87 0.50
N GLN A 18 -2.33 -8.92 1.25
CA GLN A 18 -1.81 -7.74 1.96
C GLN A 18 -1.37 -6.61 1.01
N ILE A 19 -0.67 -6.95 -0.08
CA ILE A 19 -0.24 -5.98 -1.10
C ILE A 19 -1.45 -5.32 -1.75
N LEU A 20 -2.44 -6.10 -2.18
CA LEU A 20 -3.68 -5.59 -2.78
C LEU A 20 -4.45 -4.70 -1.81
N ARG A 21 -4.53 -5.10 -0.53
CA ARG A 21 -5.16 -4.29 0.52
C ARG A 21 -4.47 -2.94 0.66
N LEU A 22 -3.14 -2.90 0.71
CA LEU A 22 -2.39 -1.65 0.82
C LEU A 22 -2.58 -0.74 -0.40
N LEU A 23 -2.61 -1.30 -1.61
CA LEU A 23 -2.93 -0.55 -2.82
C LEU A 23 -4.32 0.09 -2.75
N HIS A 24 -5.32 -0.67 -2.30
CA HIS A 24 -6.69 -0.17 -2.16
C HIS A 24 -6.80 0.94 -1.09
N LEU A 25 -6.07 0.80 0.03
CA LEU A 25 -6.01 1.83 1.06
C LEU A 25 -5.34 3.11 0.55
N ILE A 26 -4.25 3.00 -0.21
CA ILE A 26 -3.57 4.14 -0.84
C ILE A 26 -4.50 4.85 -1.84
N GLU A 27 -5.21 4.08 -2.67
CA GLU A 27 -6.20 4.62 -3.61
C GLU A 27 -7.31 5.39 -2.88
N GLY A 28 -7.89 4.79 -1.83
CA GLY A 28 -8.94 5.40 -1.02
C GLY A 28 -8.48 6.72 -0.39
N VAL A 29 -7.28 6.74 0.19
CA VAL A 29 -6.70 7.97 0.77
C VAL A 29 -6.41 9.02 -0.29
N ASN A 30 -5.97 8.65 -1.50
CA ASN A 30 -5.78 9.62 -2.58
C ASN A 30 -7.10 10.31 -2.96
N LYS A 31 -8.20 9.54 -3.07
CA LYS A 31 -9.55 10.11 -3.30
C LYS A 31 -9.98 11.02 -2.15
N SER A 32 -9.73 10.64 -0.90
CA SER A 32 -10.04 11.49 0.26
C SER A 32 -9.22 12.80 0.27
N ILE A 33 -7.98 12.78 -0.20
CA ILE A 33 -7.15 13.98 -0.36
C ILE A 33 -7.75 14.91 -1.42
N GLU A 34 -8.18 14.37 -2.55
CA GLU A 34 -8.83 15.14 -3.63
C GLU A 34 -10.11 15.80 -3.11
N ASN A 35 -11.00 15.03 -2.50
CA ASN A 35 -12.24 15.55 -1.91
C ASN A 35 -11.95 16.62 -0.83
N SER A 36 -10.94 16.41 0.02
CA SER A 36 -10.60 17.38 1.07
C SER A 36 -10.06 18.70 0.52
N ARG A 37 -9.41 18.67 -0.66
CA ARG A 37 -8.96 19.88 -1.34
C ARG A 37 -10.15 20.67 -1.88
N GLU A 38 -11.13 19.99 -2.47
CA GLU A 38 -12.38 20.61 -2.95
C GLU A 38 -13.19 21.23 -1.80
N MET A 39 -13.16 20.61 -0.62
CA MET A 39 -13.82 21.11 0.60
C MET A 39 -13.00 22.14 1.40
N GLU A 40 -11.79 22.51 0.93
CA GLU A 40 -10.86 23.42 1.62
C GLU A 40 -10.51 23.01 3.07
N SER A 41 -10.65 21.72 3.41
CA SER A 41 -10.42 21.21 4.76
C SER A 41 -8.95 20.91 5.03
N THR A 42 -8.23 21.88 5.58
CA THR A 42 -6.79 21.80 5.86
C THR A 42 -6.42 20.73 6.90
N THR A 43 -7.25 20.55 7.93
CA THR A 43 -7.05 19.52 8.97
C THR A 43 -7.18 18.11 8.42
N MET A 44 -8.24 17.85 7.65
CA MET A 44 -8.48 16.53 7.04
C MET A 44 -7.38 16.20 6.01
N LEU A 45 -6.97 17.20 5.22
CA LEU A 45 -5.86 17.05 4.27
C LEU A 45 -4.56 16.61 4.97
N LYS A 46 -4.25 17.17 6.16
CA LYS A 46 -3.06 16.77 6.93
C LYS A 46 -3.16 15.32 7.41
N GLN A 47 -4.33 14.90 7.90
CA GLN A 47 -4.57 13.52 8.34
C GLN A 47 -4.44 12.54 7.18
N TYR A 48 -5.05 12.81 6.03
CA TYR A 48 -4.97 11.92 4.87
C TYR A 48 -3.56 11.85 4.29
N LYS A 49 -2.81 12.96 4.27
CA LYS A 49 -1.38 12.94 3.89
C LYS A 49 -0.56 12.04 4.83
N HIS A 50 -0.83 12.08 6.14
CA HIS A 50 -0.15 11.21 7.09
C HIS A 50 -0.49 9.73 6.84
N LEU A 51 -1.77 9.39 6.67
CA LEU A 51 -2.21 8.03 6.34
C LEU A 51 -1.60 7.52 5.03
N LYS A 52 -1.56 8.37 3.99
CA LYS A 52 -0.90 8.03 2.71
C LYS A 52 0.55 7.62 2.94
N SER A 53 1.28 8.38 3.75
CA SER A 53 2.68 8.10 4.06
C SER A 53 2.84 6.79 4.82
N GLN A 54 1.95 6.47 5.77
CA GLN A 54 1.99 5.22 6.51
C GLN A 54 1.75 4.00 5.61
N TYR A 55 0.67 4.02 4.81
CA TYR A 55 0.37 2.92 3.89
C TYR A 55 1.45 2.75 2.80
N THR A 56 2.00 3.85 2.29
CA THR A 56 3.10 3.80 1.32
C THR A 56 4.36 3.20 1.93
N LYS A 57 4.69 3.56 3.18
CA LYS A 57 5.84 2.98 3.89
C LYS A 57 5.64 1.48 4.12
N GLU A 58 4.47 1.07 4.58
CA GLU A 58 4.13 -0.34 4.80
C GLU A 58 4.20 -1.14 3.49
N PHE A 59 3.66 -0.59 2.40
CA PHE A 59 3.73 -1.18 1.07
C PHE A 59 5.16 -1.37 0.58
N LEU A 60 6.01 -0.35 0.69
CA LEU A 60 7.41 -0.45 0.28
C LEU A 60 8.20 -1.45 1.13
N THR A 61 7.97 -1.49 2.44
CA THR A 61 8.58 -2.50 3.33
C THR A 61 8.18 -3.91 2.90
N LEU A 62 6.89 -4.12 2.64
CA LEU A 62 6.36 -5.41 2.22
C LEU A 62 6.94 -5.88 0.89
N LEU A 63 7.12 -4.95 -0.07
CA LEU A 63 7.75 -5.26 -1.35
C LEU A 63 9.24 -5.57 -1.24
N ALA A 64 9.95 -4.85 -0.35
CA ALA A 64 11.35 -5.12 -0.05
C ALA A 64 11.55 -6.49 0.60
N GLU A 65 10.70 -6.86 1.56
CA GLU A 65 10.70 -8.19 2.19
C GLU A 65 10.54 -9.32 1.17
N PHE A 66 9.75 -9.07 0.12
CA PHE A 66 9.52 -10.05 -0.95
C PHE A 66 10.49 -9.96 -2.11
N LYS A 67 11.53 -9.11 -2.02
CA LYS A 67 12.52 -8.89 -3.07
C LYS A 67 11.86 -8.60 -4.42
N MET A 68 10.68 -7.98 -4.42
CA MET A 68 10.02 -7.59 -5.65
C MET A 68 10.69 -6.32 -6.17
N PRO A 69 11.36 -6.36 -7.34
CA PRO A 69 12.02 -5.20 -7.88
C PRO A 69 10.95 -4.18 -8.32
N ILE A 70 10.77 -3.12 -7.55
CA ILE A 70 10.01 -1.97 -8.01
C ILE A 70 11.00 -1.06 -8.74
N GLN A 71 10.89 -0.98 -10.07
CA GLN A 71 11.39 0.19 -10.76
C GLN A 71 10.44 1.34 -10.42
N LEU A 72 10.75 2.08 -9.36
CA LEU A 72 10.13 3.38 -9.16
C LEU A 72 10.55 4.22 -10.36
N ALA A 73 9.65 4.39 -11.33
CA ALA A 73 9.83 5.40 -12.35
C ALA A 73 10.09 6.71 -11.61
N LYS A 74 11.28 7.28 -11.78
CA LYS A 74 11.56 8.65 -11.34
C LYS A 74 10.51 9.50 -12.03
N ALA A 75 9.47 9.91 -11.30
CA ALA A 75 8.64 11.01 -11.71
C ALA A 75 9.56 12.24 -11.65
N ALA A 76 9.98 12.67 -12.84
CA ALA A 76 10.81 13.84 -13.09
C ALA A 76 10.04 15.14 -12.83
#